data_AF-A0A093QLB1-F1
#
_entry.id   AF-A0A093QLB1-F1
#
_cell.length_a   1.000
_cell.length_b   1.000
_cell.length_c   1.000
_cell.angle_alpha   90.00
_cell.angle_beta   90.00
_cell.angle_gamma   90.00
#
_symmetry.space_group_name_H-M   'P 1'
#
loop_
_entity.id
_entity.type
_entity.pdbx_description
1 polymer ?
#
loop_
_entity_poly.entity_id
_entity_poly.type
_entity_poly.pdbx_seq_one_letter_code
_entity_poly.pdbx_strand_id
1 'polypeptide(L)'
;ARINWDPSDPQIISEGLYAIAVVLSFSRIAYILPANESFGPLQISLGRTVKDIFKFMVIFIMVFVAFMIGMFNLYSYYLGAKQNEAFTTVEESFKTLFWAIFGLSEVKSVVINYKHKFIENIGYVLYGVYNVTMVIVLLNMLIAMINSSFQEIE
;
A
#
# COMPACT_ATOMS: atom_id res chain seq x y z
N ALA A 1 22.25 24.06 8.86
CA ALA A 1 22.74 24.21 7.47
C ALA A 1 21.68 23.81 6.44
N ARG A 2 21.05 22.62 6.52
CA ARG A 2 19.99 22.19 5.56
C ARG A 2 18.58 22.74 5.82
N ILE A 3 18.32 23.34 6.98
CA ILE A 3 16.99 23.83 7.40
C ILE A 3 16.47 24.98 6.50
N ASN A 4 17.37 25.73 5.88
CA ASN A 4 17.01 26.91 5.07
C ASN A 4 17.03 26.62 3.55
N TRP A 5 17.18 25.37 3.15
CA TRP A 5 17.19 25.01 1.73
C TRP A 5 15.78 25.07 1.17
N ASP A 6 15.67 25.43 -0.10
CA ASP A 6 14.40 25.36 -0.80
C ASP A 6 13.93 23.90 -0.86
N PRO A 7 12.63 23.59 -0.65
CA PRO A 7 12.12 22.22 -0.75
C PRO A 7 12.39 21.54 -2.09
N SER A 8 12.56 22.32 -3.16
CA SER A 8 12.88 21.86 -4.52
C SER A 8 14.36 21.99 -4.89
N ASP A 9 15.24 22.18 -3.90
CA ASP A 9 16.68 22.31 -4.13
C ASP A 9 17.23 21.09 -4.91
N PRO A 10 17.97 21.31 -6.02
CA PRO A 10 18.50 20.23 -6.85
C PRO A 10 19.36 19.21 -6.08
N GLN A 11 20.02 19.63 -4.99
CA GLN A 11 20.81 18.74 -4.16
C GLN A 11 19.92 17.73 -3.41
N ILE A 12 18.76 18.14 -2.91
CA ILE A 12 17.81 17.24 -2.22
C ILE A 12 17.25 16.22 -3.21
N ILE A 13 16.88 16.68 -4.42
CA ILE A 13 16.38 15.81 -5.49
C ILE A 13 17.48 14.80 -5.89
N SER A 14 18.72 15.26 -6.06
CA SER A 14 19.88 14.41 -6.37
C SER A 14 20.11 13.35 -5.30
N GLU A 15 20.10 13.72 -4.02
CA GLU A 15 20.26 12.77 -2.90
C GLU A 15 19.13 11.72 -2.87
N GLY A 16 17.88 12.13 -3.09
CA GLY A 16 16.73 11.23 -3.17
C GLY A 16 16.81 10.24 -4.34
N LEU A 17 17.11 10.74 -5.55
CA LEU A 17 17.29 9.89 -6.73
C LEU A 17 18.50 8.96 -6.60
N TYR A 18 19.60 9.43 -6.01
CA TYR A 18 20.78 8.61 -5.75
C TYR A 18 20.44 7.45 -4.81
N ALA A 19 19.68 7.68 -3.74
CA ALA A 19 19.24 6.61 -2.83
C ALA A 19 18.40 5.55 -3.55
N ILE A 20 17.47 5.97 -4.42
CA ILE A 20 16.67 5.06 -5.26
C ILE A 20 17.58 4.25 -6.19
N ALA A 21 18.54 4.92 -6.85
CA ALA A 21 19.48 4.27 -7.77
C ALA A 21 20.35 3.22 -7.07
N VAL A 22 20.79 3.48 -5.83
CA VAL A 22 21.54 2.52 -5.02
C VAL A 22 20.70 1.27 -4.77
N VAL A 23 19.43 1.39 -4.36
CA VAL A 23 18.54 0.23 -4.15
C VAL A 23 18.34 -0.57 -5.44
N LEU A 24 18.08 0.11 -6.57
CA LEU A 24 17.90 -0.53 -7.88
C LEU A 24 19.20 -1.16 -8.41
N SER A 25 20.37 -0.70 -7.97
CA SER A 25 21.63 -1.32 -8.36
C SER A 25 21.79 -2.73 -7.77
N PHE A 26 21.31 -2.96 -6.54
CA PHE A 26 21.34 -4.28 -5.89
C PHE A 26 20.34 -5.26 -6.51
N SER A 27 19.21 -4.78 -7.07
CA SER A 27 18.26 -5.68 -7.75
C SER A 27 18.87 -6.37 -8.99
N ARG A 28 20.00 -5.87 -9.51
CA ARG A 28 20.75 -6.52 -10.61
C ARG A 28 21.39 -7.86 -10.22
N ILE A 29 21.50 -8.18 -8.93
CA ILE A 29 21.93 -9.51 -8.47
C ILE A 29 21.01 -10.60 -9.03
N ALA A 30 19.74 -10.28 -9.32
CA ALA A 30 18.83 -11.21 -9.97
C ALA A 30 19.32 -11.68 -11.36
N TYR A 31 20.24 -10.98 -12.04
CA TYR A 31 20.78 -11.45 -13.32
C TYR A 31 21.80 -12.59 -13.18
N ILE A 32 22.44 -12.73 -12.02
CA ILE A 32 23.45 -13.77 -11.77
C ILE A 32 22.89 -15.01 -11.06
N LEU A 33 21.74 -14.87 -10.39
CA LEU A 33 21.05 -15.98 -9.72
C LEU A 33 20.70 -17.19 -10.63
N PRO A 34 20.35 -17.03 -11.93
CA PRO A 34 20.06 -18.17 -12.79
C PRO A 34 21.27 -19.05 -13.10
N ALA A 35 22.49 -18.55 -12.90
CA ALA A 35 23.72 -19.28 -13.21
C ALA A 35 24.02 -20.41 -12.20
N ASN A 36 23.31 -20.45 -11.07
CA ASN A 36 23.44 -21.48 -10.05
C ASN A 36 22.31 -22.50 -10.18
N GLU A 37 22.65 -23.79 -10.21
CA GLU A 37 21.71 -24.92 -10.36
C GLU A 37 20.61 -24.92 -9.29
N SER A 38 20.88 -24.45 -8.07
CA SER A 38 19.91 -24.38 -6.98
C SER A 38 19.02 -23.12 -7.02
N PHE A 39 19.54 -21.99 -7.51
CA PHE A 39 18.83 -20.70 -7.48
C PHE A 39 18.07 -20.39 -8.78
N GLY A 40 18.45 -20.98 -9.91
CA GLY A 40 17.77 -20.79 -11.19
C GLY A 40 16.28 -21.17 -11.17
N PRO A 41 15.91 -22.39 -10.72
CA PRO A 41 14.51 -22.79 -10.62
C PRO A 41 13.69 -21.88 -9.68
N LEU A 42 14.28 -21.44 -8.56
CA LEU A 42 13.64 -20.54 -7.59
C LEU A 42 13.32 -19.17 -8.20
N GLN A 43 14.21 -18.62 -9.03
CA GLN A 43 13.96 -17.35 -9.69
C GLN A 43 12.87 -17.46 -10.76
N ILE A 44 12.81 -18.59 -11.47
CA ILE A 44 11.77 -18.84 -12.48
C ILE A 44 10.40 -18.93 -11.81
N SER A 45 10.28 -19.66 -10.69
CA SER A 45 9.02 -19.77 -9.95
C SER A 45 8.59 -18.42 -9.36
N LEU A 46 9.52 -17.64 -8.79
CA LEU A 46 9.24 -16.27 -8.33
C LEU A 46 8.73 -15.37 -9.47
N GLY A 47 9.33 -15.45 -10.66
CA GLY A 47 8.87 -14.69 -11.82
C GLY A 47 7.44 -15.04 -12.27
N ARG A 48 7.01 -16.30 -12.09
CA ARG A 48 5.65 -16.75 -12.40
C ARG A 48 4.65 -16.27 -11.35
N THR A 49 4.97 -16.39 -10.05
CA THR A 49 4.09 -15.91 -8.98
C THR A 49 3.85 -14.41 -9.08
N VAL A 50 4.88 -13.60 -9.42
CA VAL A 50 4.71 -12.16 -9.66
C VAL A 50 3.72 -11.88 -10.80
N LYS A 51 3.74 -12.65 -11.90
CA LYS A 51 2.76 -12.48 -13.00
C LYS A 51 1.34 -12.80 -12.55
N ASP A 52 1.17 -13.80 -11.71
CA ASP A 52 -0.15 -14.16 -11.16
C ASP A 52 -0.66 -13.09 -10.19
N ILE A 53 0.22 -12.51 -9.35
CA ILE A 53 -0.08 -11.37 -8.49
C ILE A 53 -0.71 -10.22 -9.27
N PHE A 54 -0.15 -9.85 -10.42
CA PHE A 54 -0.66 -8.73 -11.22
C PHE A 54 -2.11 -8.91 -11.70
N LYS A 55 -2.57 -10.16 -11.91
CA LYS A 55 -3.96 -10.42 -12.30
C LYS A 55 -4.94 -10.05 -11.18
N PHE A 56 -4.57 -10.36 -9.92
CA PHE A 56 -5.40 -10.07 -8.75
C PHE A 56 -5.29 -8.61 -8.27
N MET A 57 -4.18 -7.93 -8.59
CA MET A 57 -3.97 -6.51 -8.27
C MET A 57 -5.05 -5.59 -8.83
N VAL A 58 -5.72 -5.96 -9.94
CA VAL A 58 -6.80 -5.14 -10.52
C VAL A 58 -7.99 -5.01 -9.58
N ILE A 59 -8.44 -6.13 -9.00
CA ILE A 59 -9.57 -6.15 -8.05
C ILE A 59 -9.17 -5.39 -6.79
N PHE A 60 -7.95 -5.61 -6.32
CA PHE A 60 -7.40 -4.90 -5.17
C PHE A 60 -7.41 -3.37 -5.36
N ILE A 61 -6.88 -2.87 -6.49
CA ILE A 61 -6.86 -1.42 -6.80
C ILE A 61 -8.27 -0.86 -6.88
N MET A 62 -9.20 -1.58 -7.50
CA MET A 62 -10.60 -1.15 -7.63
C MET A 62 -11.25 -0.96 -6.24
N VAL A 63 -11.12 -1.94 -5.36
CA VAL A 63 -11.63 -1.87 -3.98
C VAL A 63 -10.93 -0.74 -3.22
N PHE A 64 -9.60 -0.67 -3.30
CA PHE A 64 -8.80 0.35 -2.63
C PHE A 64 -9.25 1.76 -3.00
N VAL A 65 -9.39 2.06 -4.30
CA VAL A 65 -9.82 3.38 -4.79
C VAL A 65 -11.26 3.69 -4.37
N ALA A 66 -12.16 2.71 -4.39
CA ALA A 66 -13.55 2.92 -3.95
C ALA A 66 -13.62 3.35 -2.48
N PHE A 67 -12.89 2.67 -1.60
CA PHE A 67 -12.81 3.05 -0.18
C PHE A 67 -12.07 4.37 0.03
N MET A 68 -11.00 4.63 -0.73
CA MET A 68 -10.26 5.90 -0.66
C MET A 68 -11.17 7.09 -0.96
N ILE A 69 -11.91 7.04 -2.07
CA ILE A 69 -12.84 8.10 -2.46
C ILE A 69 -13.99 8.21 -1.45
N GLY A 70 -14.53 7.08 -0.98
CA GLY A 70 -15.60 7.07 0.03
C GLY A 70 -15.18 7.75 1.34
N MET A 71 -14.00 7.39 1.87
CA MET A 71 -13.45 7.99 3.08
C MET A 71 -13.08 9.46 2.88
N PHE A 72 -12.47 9.81 1.74
CA PHE A 72 -12.18 11.20 1.39
C PHE A 72 -13.45 12.06 1.36
N ASN A 73 -14.49 11.61 0.67
CA ASN A 73 -15.76 12.36 0.59
C ASN A 73 -16.42 12.52 1.97
N LEU A 74 -16.30 11.53 2.85
CA LEU A 74 -16.85 11.58 4.21
C LEU A 74 -16.12 12.60 5.10
N TYR A 75 -14.79 12.71 4.97
CA TYR A 75 -13.93 13.48 5.87
C TYR A 75 -13.39 14.80 5.30
N SER A 76 -13.54 15.08 4.00
CA SER A 76 -13.04 16.30 3.34
C SER A 76 -13.49 17.59 4.02
N TYR A 77 -14.73 17.65 4.50
CA TYR A 77 -15.29 18.81 5.21
C TYR A 77 -14.82 18.96 6.66
N TYR A 78 -14.07 17.99 7.19
CA TYR A 78 -13.58 17.96 8.57
C TYR A 78 -12.10 18.31 8.68
N LEU A 79 -11.56 19.03 7.69
CA LEU A 79 -10.21 19.59 7.75
C LEU A 79 -10.09 20.55 8.95
N GLY A 80 -9.06 20.37 9.79
CA GLY A 80 -8.87 21.11 11.04
C GLY A 80 -9.77 20.68 12.21
N ALA A 81 -10.72 19.78 11.97
CA ALA A 81 -11.63 19.23 12.97
C ALA A 81 -11.20 17.87 13.54
N LYS A 82 -10.10 17.32 13.03
CA LYS A 82 -9.53 16.02 13.41
C LYS A 82 -8.17 16.21 14.08
N GLN A 83 -7.76 15.22 14.86
CA GLN A 83 -6.44 15.20 15.51
C GLN A 83 -5.30 14.86 14.53
N ASN A 84 -5.63 14.26 13.39
CA ASN A 84 -4.72 13.90 12.31
C ASN A 84 -5.32 14.32 10.96
N GLU A 85 -4.46 14.38 9.95
CA GLU A 85 -4.85 14.78 8.59
C GLU A 85 -5.47 13.63 7.77
N ALA A 86 -5.63 12.45 8.38
CA ALA A 86 -6.13 11.27 7.70
C ALA A 86 -7.50 11.51 7.07
N PHE A 87 -7.64 11.07 5.82
CA PHE A 87 -8.86 11.17 5.01
C PHE A 87 -9.30 12.58 4.62
N THR A 88 -8.53 13.64 4.94
CA THR A 88 -8.95 15.03 4.65
C THR A 88 -8.60 15.47 3.22
N THR A 89 -7.50 14.92 2.67
CA THR A 89 -7.10 15.09 1.27
C THR A 89 -7.02 13.72 0.58
N VAL A 90 -6.99 13.71 -0.75
CA VAL A 90 -6.84 12.47 -1.52
C VAL A 90 -5.50 11.78 -1.20
N GLU A 91 -4.43 12.56 -1.05
CA GLU A 91 -3.09 12.05 -0.72
C GLU A 91 -3.06 11.42 0.68
N GLU A 92 -3.60 12.09 1.69
CA GLU A 92 -3.64 11.56 3.06
C GLU A 92 -4.59 10.37 3.18
N SER A 93 -5.68 10.34 2.40
CA SER A 93 -6.55 9.16 2.29
C SER A 93 -5.80 7.96 1.72
N PHE A 94 -5.02 8.18 0.65
CA PHE A 94 -4.16 7.15 0.07
C PHE A 94 -3.15 6.63 1.10
N LYS A 95 -2.38 7.51 1.75
CA LYS A 95 -1.37 7.14 2.76
C LYS A 95 -2.00 6.32 3.89
N THR A 96 -3.12 6.78 4.44
CA THR A 96 -3.77 6.14 5.57
C THR A 96 -4.26 4.73 5.22
N LEU A 97 -4.93 4.56 4.06
CA LEU A 97 -5.40 3.24 3.63
C LEU A 97 -4.24 2.32 3.22
N PHE A 98 -3.18 2.86 2.60
CA PHE A 98 -2.01 2.09 2.21
C PHE A 98 -1.33 1.47 3.45
N TRP A 99 -1.06 2.27 4.48
CA TRP A 99 -0.44 1.79 5.71
C TRP A 99 -1.36 0.89 6.55
N ALA A 100 -2.68 1.02 6.40
CA ALA A 100 -3.65 0.14 7.05
C ALA A 100 -3.51 -1.32 6.62
N ILE A 101 -3.12 -1.59 5.38
CA ILE A 101 -2.88 -2.95 4.87
C ILE A 101 -1.80 -3.68 5.69
N PHE A 102 -0.80 -2.94 6.15
CA PHE A 102 0.31 -3.45 6.96
C PHE A 102 0.05 -3.35 8.46
N GLY A 103 -1.15 -2.92 8.89
CA GLY A 103 -1.49 -2.72 10.29
C GLY A 103 -0.79 -1.53 10.96
N LEU A 104 -0.21 -0.61 10.18
CA LEU A 104 0.54 0.56 10.68
C LEU A 104 -0.33 1.82 10.79
N SER A 105 -1.60 1.75 10.40
CA SER A 105 -2.53 2.89 10.49
C SER A 105 -3.26 2.91 11.83
N GLU A 106 -3.34 4.09 12.44
CA GLU A 106 -3.99 4.28 13.73
C GLU A 106 -5.52 4.30 13.62
N VAL A 107 -6.23 3.67 14.57
CA VAL A 107 -7.69 3.74 14.68
C VAL A 107 -8.17 5.18 14.98
N LYS A 108 -7.30 5.99 15.61
CA LYS A 108 -7.55 7.42 15.86
C LYS A 108 -7.66 8.25 14.57
N SER A 109 -7.30 7.70 13.41
CA SER A 109 -7.52 8.31 12.08
C SER A 109 -8.99 8.60 11.78
N VAL A 110 -9.93 7.93 12.44
CA VAL A 110 -11.38 8.03 12.20
C VAL A 110 -12.06 9.05 13.15
N VAL A 111 -11.42 9.36 14.27
CA VAL A 111 -11.97 10.21 15.34
C VAL A 111 -12.02 11.67 14.89
N ILE A 112 -13.15 12.34 15.17
CA ILE A 112 -13.36 13.78 14.94
C ILE A 112 -13.51 14.47 16.30
N ASN A 113 -13.00 15.69 16.44
CA ASN A 113 -13.11 16.47 17.68
C ASN A 113 -14.52 17.07 17.90
N TYR A 114 -15.44 16.93 16.95
CA TYR A 114 -16.83 17.39 17.05
C TYR A 114 -17.77 16.29 17.54
N LYS A 115 -18.93 16.68 18.08
CA LYS A 115 -19.98 15.75 18.56
C LYS A 115 -20.74 15.01 17.44
N HIS A 116 -20.23 14.99 16.20
CA HIS A 116 -20.87 14.34 15.04
C HIS A 116 -20.66 12.82 15.08
N LYS A 117 -21.21 12.16 16.10
CA LYS A 117 -21.05 10.72 16.35
C LYS A 117 -21.53 9.85 15.19
N PHE A 118 -22.53 10.30 14.43
CA PHE A 118 -23.00 9.55 13.27
C PHE A 118 -21.91 9.38 12.20
N ILE A 119 -21.18 10.45 11.88
CA ILE A 119 -20.10 10.42 10.89
C ILE A 119 -18.93 9.57 11.40
N GLU A 120 -18.57 9.72 12.67
CA GLU A 120 -17.54 8.90 13.30
C GLU A 120 -17.90 7.40 13.23
N ASN A 121 -19.14 7.03 13.54
CA ASN A 121 -19.62 5.65 13.46
C ASN A 121 -19.57 5.11 12.02
N ILE A 122 -20.02 5.90 11.03
CA ILE A 122 -19.93 5.50 9.62
C ILE A 122 -18.46 5.31 9.21
N GLY A 123 -17.57 6.19 9.65
CA GLY A 123 -16.13 6.05 9.41
C GLY A 123 -15.55 4.77 10.01
N TYR A 124 -15.92 4.41 11.25
CA TYR A 124 -15.49 3.14 11.86
C TYR A 124 -15.99 1.93 11.09
N VAL A 125 -17.25 1.94 10.66
CA VAL A 125 -17.83 0.85 9.88
C VAL A 125 -17.13 0.72 8.54
N LEU A 126 -16.97 1.80 7.78
CA LEU A 126 -16.30 1.78 6.48
C LEU A 126 -14.84 1.33 6.60
N TYR A 127 -14.11 1.85 7.58
CA TYR A 127 -12.72 1.46 7.82
C TYR A 127 -12.60 0.01 8.28
N GLY A 128 -13.53 -0.49 9.10
CA GLY A 128 -13.60 -1.89 9.49
C GLY A 128 -13.87 -2.82 8.31
N VAL A 129 -14.87 -2.49 7.48
CA VAL A 129 -15.21 -3.26 6.27
C VAL A 129 -14.05 -3.24 5.27
N TYR A 130 -13.36 -2.11 5.11
CA TYR A 130 -12.13 -2.03 4.31
C TYR A 130 -11.09 -3.05 4.78
N ASN A 131 -10.75 -3.05 6.07
CA ASN A 131 -9.73 -3.97 6.61
C ASN A 131 -10.12 -5.44 6.43
N VAL A 132 -11.38 -5.80 6.71
CA VAL A 132 -11.89 -7.17 6.49
C VAL A 132 -11.78 -7.55 5.01
N THR A 133 -12.21 -6.67 4.11
CA THR A 133 -12.14 -6.91 2.66
C THR A 133 -10.70 -7.09 2.19
N MET A 134 -9.76 -6.26 2.68
CA MET A 134 -8.35 -6.37 2.31
C MET A 134 -7.72 -7.67 2.79
N VAL A 135 -8.04 -8.12 4.01
CA VAL A 135 -7.60 -9.43 4.50
C VAL A 135 -8.13 -10.55 3.61
N ILE A 136 -9.41 -10.51 3.23
CA ILE A 136 -10.00 -11.53 2.34
C ILE A 136 -9.32 -11.54 0.96
N VAL A 137 -9.10 -10.37 0.35
CA VAL A 137 -8.45 -10.25 -0.96
C VAL A 137 -7.01 -10.78 -0.90
N LEU A 138 -6.24 -10.42 0.12
CA LEU A 138 -4.87 -10.88 0.31
C LEU A 138 -4.80 -12.40 0.56
N LEU A 139 -5.72 -12.94 1.35
CA LEU A 139 -5.81 -14.39 1.59
C LEU A 139 -6.14 -15.15 0.30
N ASN A 140 -7.12 -14.68 -0.48
CA ASN A 140 -7.49 -15.29 -1.75
C ASN A 140 -6.33 -15.28 -2.75
N MET A 141 -5.56 -14.19 -2.76
CA MET A 141 -4.35 -14.06 -3.58
C MET A 141 -3.25 -15.03 -3.12
N LEU A 142 -3.04 -15.19 -1.80
CA LEU A 142 -2.09 -16.16 -1.25
C LEU A 142 -2.46 -17.60 -1.61
N ILE A 143 -3.74 -17.97 -1.47
CA ILE A 143 -4.23 -19.30 -1.83
C ILE A 143 -4.04 -19.56 -3.33
N ALA A 144 -4.36 -18.59 -4.18
CA ALA A 144 -4.17 -18.71 -5.62
C ALA A 144 -2.69 -18.96 -6.00
N MET A 145 -1.76 -18.25 -5.34
CA MET A 145 -0.32 -18.45 -5.56
C MET A 145 0.17 -19.82 -5.10
N ILE A 146 -0.32 -20.31 -3.95
CA ILE A 146 0.02 -21.64 -3.45
C ILE A 146 -0.52 -22.72 -4.40
N ASN A 147 -1.75 -22.56 -4.89
CA ASN A 147 -2.37 -23.53 -5.80
C ASN A 147 -1.68 -23.60 -7.17
N SER A 148 -1.24 -22.47 -7.74
CA SER A 148 -0.46 -22.50 -8.99
C SER A 148 0.91 -23.14 -8.78
N SER A 149 1.53 -22.94 -7.62
CA SER A 149 2.77 -23.64 -7.27
C SER A 149 2.60 -25.15 -7.10
N PHE A 150 1.46 -25.63 -6.58
CA PHE A 150 1.22 -27.08 -6.41
C PHE A 150 0.98 -27.79 -7.74
N GLN A 151 0.24 -27.16 -8.68
CA GLN A 151 -0.02 -27.70 -10.02
C GLN A 151 1.23 -27.77 -10.91
N GLU A 152 2.32 -27.11 -10.54
CA GLU A 152 3.58 -27.14 -11.29
C GLU A 152 4.48 -28.33 -10.89
N ILE A 153 4.22 -28.95 -9.74
CA ILE A 153 4.98 -30.07 -9.18
C ILE A 153 4.34 -31.43 -9.55
N GLU A 154 3.05 -31.44 -9.88
CA GLU A 154 2.28 -32.60 -10.37
C GLU A 154 2.37 -32.70 -11.90
#